data_AF-A0A1V4RWW2-F1
#
_entry.id   AF-A0A1V4RWW2-F1
#
_cell.length_a   1.000
_cell.length_b   1.000
_cell.length_c   1.000
_cell.angle_alpha   90.00
_cell.angle_beta   90.00
_cell.angle_gamma   90.00
#
_symmetry.space_group_name_H-M   'P 1'
#
loop_
_entity.id
_entity.type
_entity.pdbx_description
1 polymer ?
#
loop_
_entity_poly.entity_id
_entity_poly.type
_entity_poly.pdbx_seq_one_letter_code
_entity_poly.pdbx_strand_id
1 'polypeptide(L)'
;MKDRKLSHILLVHPPVASPAAPPWTPAQVAARLIGPDLCLDQYDANLDFFLNHFLTSENLTGLMGVIEKRKMQGDYKEVDTYTASLLANLATNHGHWESKIAVVGRSLKILGTEDFYRPGLCMAALKEINDLLALGSLAFYPSCIRWDGFSNPAVRNWTGVGAFLENQETNPFLSLCQERLAHRIAHPGLGLLILTIRAPDQLLAALTVARFTKKLRSDLHVALLGHDMLLKDAANYVDSLLPESDLSHLFELVDRLGGGSALEQSAVPDFTGLPLQDYLAYRSKWFFSSGRSPDACLYGRNGRSDGRGTAFFLHGPDMLPE
;
A
#
# COMPACT_ATOMS: atom_id res chain seq x y z
N MET A 1 -17.76 -27.00 16.52
CA MET A 1 -17.76 -25.61 16.02
C MET A 1 -18.95 -25.49 15.09
N LYS A 2 -19.84 -24.50 15.28
CA LYS A 2 -20.96 -24.27 14.35
C LYS A 2 -20.39 -23.85 13.00
N ASP A 3 -20.84 -24.49 11.92
CA ASP A 3 -20.58 -24.08 10.53
C ASP A 3 -21.01 -22.63 10.35
N ARG A 4 -20.07 -21.69 10.49
CA ARG A 4 -20.28 -20.32 10.04
C ARG A 4 -20.06 -20.34 8.53
N LYS A 5 -21.16 -20.32 7.77
CA LYS A 5 -21.14 -20.09 6.33
C LYS A 5 -20.42 -18.76 6.07
N LEU A 6 -19.36 -18.77 5.25
CA LEU A 6 -18.73 -17.54 4.77
C LEU A 6 -19.82 -16.65 4.15
N SER A 7 -20.02 -15.49 4.74
CA SER A 7 -21.01 -14.50 4.26
C SER A 7 -20.36 -13.17 3.88
N HIS A 8 -19.12 -12.92 4.34
CA HIS A 8 -18.43 -11.68 4.06
C HIS A 8 -16.94 -11.91 3.81
N ILE A 9 -16.47 -11.42 2.65
CA ILE A 9 -15.07 -11.32 2.23
C ILE A 9 -14.63 -9.85 2.27
N LEU A 10 -13.46 -9.58 2.83
CA LEU A 10 -12.79 -8.28 2.72
C LEU A 10 -11.58 -8.40 1.80
N LEU A 11 -11.59 -7.68 0.68
CA LEU A 11 -10.44 -7.51 -0.21
C LEU A 11 -9.64 -6.29 0.24
N VAL A 12 -8.38 -6.49 0.61
CA VAL A 12 -7.49 -5.41 1.04
C VAL A 12 -6.36 -5.24 0.04
N HIS A 13 -6.21 -4.02 -0.46
CA HIS A 13 -4.98 -3.59 -1.12
C HIS A 13 -3.99 -3.10 -0.06
N PRO A 14 -2.89 -3.83 0.22
CA PRO A 14 -1.97 -3.48 1.29
C PRO A 14 -1.23 -2.16 1.00
N PRO A 15 -0.69 -1.51 2.04
CA PRO A 15 0.13 -0.30 1.88
C PRO A 15 1.29 -0.41 0.90
N VAL A 16 1.88 0.75 0.61
CA VAL A 16 3.13 0.98 -0.14
C VAL A 16 3.10 0.61 -1.62
N ALA A 17 1.95 0.79 -2.26
CA ALA A 17 1.83 0.99 -3.69
C ALA A 17 1.66 2.49 -4.02
N SER A 18 1.82 2.88 -5.28
CA SER A 18 1.57 4.26 -5.69
C SER A 18 0.09 4.65 -5.46
N PRO A 19 -0.22 5.70 -4.66
CA PRO A 19 -1.59 6.19 -4.48
C PRO A 19 -2.12 6.99 -5.68
N ALA A 20 -1.38 7.00 -6.80
CA ALA A 20 -1.78 7.69 -8.02
C ALA A 20 -2.96 7.02 -8.73
N ALA A 21 -3.08 5.69 -8.66
CA ALA A 21 -4.09 4.93 -9.39
C ALA A 21 -4.75 3.86 -8.51
N PRO A 22 -6.04 3.53 -8.78
CA PRO A 22 -6.72 2.46 -8.08
C PRO A 22 -6.10 1.09 -8.36
N PRO A 23 -6.17 0.17 -7.38
CA PRO A 23 -5.58 -1.14 -7.50
C PRO A 23 -6.45 -2.02 -8.40
N TRP A 24 -5.88 -2.41 -9.54
CA TRP A 24 -6.59 -3.18 -10.56
C TRP A 24 -6.92 -4.61 -10.12
N THR A 25 -6.01 -5.27 -9.40
CA THR A 25 -6.17 -6.68 -8.99
C THR A 25 -7.34 -6.88 -8.02
N PRO A 26 -7.52 -6.09 -6.93
CA PRO A 26 -8.74 -6.11 -6.14
C PRO A 26 -10.01 -5.95 -6.96
N ALA A 27 -10.03 -5.00 -7.90
CA ALA A 27 -11.21 -4.75 -8.74
C ALA A 27 -11.52 -5.93 -9.69
N GLN A 28 -10.49 -6.55 -10.27
CA GLN A 28 -10.65 -7.77 -11.08
C GLN A 28 -11.16 -8.95 -10.26
N VAL A 29 -10.68 -9.10 -9.04
CA VAL A 29 -11.14 -10.14 -8.11
C VAL A 29 -12.58 -9.89 -7.71
N ALA A 30 -12.92 -8.63 -7.40
CA ALA A 30 -14.28 -8.25 -7.01
C ALA A 30 -15.31 -8.58 -8.09
N ALA A 31 -14.98 -8.28 -9.35
CA ALA A 31 -15.81 -8.63 -10.50
C ALA A 31 -16.07 -10.14 -10.68
N ARG A 32 -15.26 -10.99 -10.07
CA ARG A 32 -15.36 -12.46 -10.18
C ARG A 32 -15.89 -13.11 -8.91
N LEU A 33 -16.09 -12.35 -7.83
CA LEU A 33 -16.63 -12.82 -6.56
C LEU A 33 -18.04 -12.26 -6.36
N ILE A 34 -18.93 -12.55 -7.31
CA ILE A 34 -20.34 -12.15 -7.26
C ILE A 34 -21.17 -13.38 -6.93
N GLY A 35 -21.97 -13.31 -5.86
CA GLY A 35 -22.88 -14.39 -5.48
C GLY A 35 -23.99 -13.91 -4.56
N PRO A 36 -25.18 -14.56 -4.56
CA PRO A 36 -26.36 -14.07 -3.85
C PRO A 36 -26.18 -14.04 -2.31
N ASP A 37 -25.33 -14.90 -1.78
CA ASP A 37 -25.06 -15.03 -0.34
C ASP A 37 -23.71 -14.40 0.08
N LEU A 38 -23.03 -13.72 -0.85
CA LEU A 38 -21.68 -13.21 -0.63
C LEU A 38 -21.69 -11.68 -0.53
N CYS A 39 -21.31 -11.17 0.64
CA CYS A 39 -20.95 -9.76 0.83
C CYS A 39 -19.47 -9.59 0.53
N LEU A 40 -19.13 -8.64 -0.33
CA LEU A 40 -17.75 -8.33 -0.68
C LEU A 40 -17.48 -6.85 -0.40
N ASP A 41 -16.57 -6.59 0.53
CA ASP A 41 -16.05 -5.24 0.77
C ASP A 41 -14.66 -5.11 0.16
N GLN A 42 -14.39 -3.95 -0.44
CA GLN A 42 -13.05 -3.55 -0.86
C GLN A 42 -12.51 -2.48 0.09
N TYR A 43 -11.23 -2.58 0.44
CA TYR A 43 -10.55 -1.60 1.25
C TYR A 43 -9.15 -1.33 0.72
N ASP A 44 -8.92 -0.07 0.32
CA ASP A 44 -7.61 0.38 -0.10
C ASP A 44 -6.80 0.88 1.11
N ALA A 45 -6.09 -0.03 1.77
CA ALA A 45 -5.21 0.32 2.88
C ALA A 45 -3.99 1.12 2.42
N ASN A 46 -3.64 1.08 1.13
CA ASN A 46 -2.58 1.92 0.58
C ASN A 46 -2.97 3.39 0.55
N LEU A 47 -4.15 3.67 0.01
CA LEU A 47 -4.65 5.04 -0.05
C LEU A 47 -4.87 5.60 1.35
N ASP A 48 -5.46 4.80 2.25
CA ASP A 48 -5.68 5.20 3.63
C ASP A 48 -4.35 5.41 4.39
N PHE A 49 -3.35 4.55 4.15
CA PHE A 49 -2.01 4.73 4.69
C PHE A 49 -1.41 6.06 4.28
N PHE A 50 -1.38 6.40 2.99
CA PHE A 50 -0.75 7.65 2.56
C PHE A 50 -1.56 8.87 2.97
N LEU A 51 -2.87 8.89 2.71
CA LEU A 51 -3.66 10.14 2.77
C LEU A 51 -4.24 10.43 4.15
N ASN A 52 -4.68 9.39 4.86
CA ASN A 52 -5.47 9.54 6.08
C ASN A 52 -4.72 9.12 7.34
N HIS A 53 -3.55 8.50 7.18
CA HIS A 53 -2.69 8.10 8.29
C HIS A 53 -1.34 8.83 8.18
N PHE A 54 -0.47 8.43 7.27
CA PHE A 54 0.93 8.83 7.25
C PHE A 54 1.15 10.31 6.86
N LEU A 55 0.66 10.78 5.70
CA LEU A 55 0.89 12.15 5.21
C LEU A 55 -0.12 13.16 5.76
N THR A 56 -0.40 13.08 7.06
CA THR A 56 -1.20 14.09 7.78
C THR A 56 -0.27 15.01 8.57
N SER A 57 -0.66 16.29 8.71
CA SER A 57 0.16 17.24 9.48
C SER A 57 0.38 16.76 10.91
N GLU A 58 -0.64 16.17 11.53
CA GLU A 58 -0.58 15.64 12.90
C GLU A 58 0.45 14.52 13.02
N ASN A 59 0.37 13.49 12.16
CA ASN A 59 1.29 12.36 12.26
C ASN A 59 2.72 12.77 11.87
N LEU A 60 2.91 13.59 10.84
CA LEU A 60 4.24 14.09 10.47
C LEU A 60 4.90 14.91 11.59
N THR A 61 4.14 15.76 12.30
CA THR A 61 4.63 16.46 13.49
C THR A 61 4.99 15.46 14.60
N GLY A 62 4.18 14.43 14.82
CA GLY A 62 4.49 13.34 15.75
C GLY A 62 5.81 12.62 15.41
N LEU A 63 6.06 12.37 14.12
CA LEU A 63 7.29 11.71 13.65
C LEU A 63 8.55 12.53 13.96
N MET A 64 8.49 13.87 13.94
CA MET A 64 9.62 14.70 14.38
C MET A 64 10.00 14.43 15.84
N GLY A 65 9.01 14.28 16.73
CA GLY A 65 9.23 13.92 18.12
C GLY A 65 9.86 12.53 18.29
N VAL A 66 9.44 11.56 17.46
CA VAL A 66 10.04 10.22 17.43
C VAL A 66 11.51 10.30 17.03
N ILE A 67 11.85 11.05 15.98
CA ILE A 67 13.24 11.19 15.50
C ILE A 67 14.14 11.78 16.57
N GLU A 68 13.70 12.85 17.25
CA GLU A 68 14.50 13.46 18.33
C GLU A 68 14.72 12.49 19.49
N LYS A 69 13.69 11.73 19.89
CA LYS A 69 13.83 10.69 20.92
C LYS A 69 14.87 9.63 20.51
N ARG A 70 14.79 9.12 19.28
CA ARG A 70 15.72 8.10 18.75
C ARG A 70 17.15 8.62 18.65
N LYS A 71 17.33 9.88 18.28
CA LYS A 71 18.62 10.57 18.27
C LYS A 71 19.25 10.62 19.66
N MET A 72 18.46 10.92 20.70
CA MET A 72 18.94 10.88 22.09
C MET A 72 19.29 9.47 22.56
N GLN A 73 18.58 8.44 22.06
CA GLN A 73 18.87 7.03 22.35
C GLN A 73 20.10 6.50 21.61
N GLY A 74 20.57 7.22 20.59
CA GLY A 74 21.76 6.85 19.82
C GLY A 74 21.47 5.81 18.74
N ASP A 75 20.24 5.75 18.22
CA ASP A 75 19.84 4.82 17.16
C ASP A 75 20.50 5.11 15.81
N TYR A 76 21.03 6.33 15.64
CA TYR A 76 21.65 6.81 14.41
C TYR A 76 23.20 6.82 14.46
N LYS A 77 23.83 5.98 15.30
CA LYS A 77 25.30 5.98 15.47
C LYS A 77 26.08 5.55 14.23
N GLU A 78 25.56 4.60 13.47
CA GLU A 78 26.21 4.01 12.28
C GLU A 78 25.26 4.10 11.09
N VAL A 79 24.95 5.34 10.69
CA VAL A 79 24.08 5.60 9.53
C VAL A 79 24.92 5.91 8.29
N ASP A 80 24.34 5.65 7.12
CA ASP A 80 24.94 6.03 5.85
C ASP A 80 24.98 7.56 5.66
N THR A 81 25.76 8.02 4.67
CA THR A 81 25.96 9.44 4.37
C THR A 81 24.66 10.18 4.06
N TYR A 82 23.71 9.54 3.38
CA TYR A 82 22.43 10.17 3.04
C TYR A 82 21.59 10.39 4.30
N THR A 83 21.46 9.37 5.15
CA THR A 83 20.75 9.47 6.43
C THR A 83 21.39 10.50 7.36
N ALA A 84 22.72 10.54 7.46
CA ALA A 84 23.45 11.55 8.24
C ALA A 84 23.17 12.97 7.74
N SER A 85 23.18 13.17 6.42
CA SER A 85 22.89 14.46 5.78
C SER A 85 21.45 14.91 6.06
N LEU A 86 20.49 13.99 5.99
CA LEU A 86 19.09 14.29 6.28
C LEU A 86 18.88 14.70 7.75
N LEU A 87 19.52 14.00 8.70
CA LEU A 87 19.48 14.35 10.12
C LEU A 87 20.12 15.73 10.39
N ALA A 88 21.24 16.04 9.74
CA ALA A 88 21.88 17.34 9.84
C ALA A 88 21.02 18.47 9.23
N ASN A 89 20.35 18.19 8.11
CA ASN A 89 19.42 19.11 7.47
C ASN A 89 18.21 19.39 8.36
N LEU A 90 17.62 18.36 8.96
CA LEU A 90 16.51 18.46 9.90
C LEU A 90 16.87 19.32 11.12
N ALA A 91 18.05 19.09 11.71
CA ALA A 91 18.53 19.87 12.85
C ALA A 91 18.79 21.34 12.52
N THR A 92 19.29 21.64 11.33
CA THR A 92 19.63 23.02 10.92
C THR A 92 18.42 23.79 10.40
N ASN A 93 17.44 23.12 9.81
CA ASN A 93 16.31 23.73 9.09
C ASN A 93 14.96 23.33 9.69
N HIS A 94 14.85 23.24 11.02
CA HIS A 94 13.63 22.81 11.71
C HIS A 94 12.36 23.55 11.22
N GLY A 95 12.40 24.89 11.18
CA GLY A 95 11.26 25.69 10.74
C GLY A 95 10.87 25.48 9.26
N HIS A 96 11.82 25.06 8.42
CA HIS A 96 11.52 24.66 7.04
C HIS A 96 10.72 23.37 7.01
N TRP A 97 11.11 22.37 7.80
CA TRP A 97 10.37 21.10 7.92
C TRP A 97 8.97 21.31 8.50
N GLU A 98 8.81 22.13 9.52
CA GLU A 98 7.49 22.52 10.05
C GLU A 98 6.62 23.16 8.96
N SER A 99 7.20 24.04 8.15
CA SER A 99 6.49 24.64 7.02
C SER A 99 6.08 23.60 5.96
N LYS A 100 6.92 22.60 5.66
CA LYS A 100 6.60 21.51 4.73
C LYS A 100 5.43 20.67 5.24
N ILE A 101 5.47 20.32 6.53
CA ILE A 101 4.42 19.55 7.20
C ILE A 101 3.09 20.31 7.16
N ALA A 102 3.11 21.61 7.49
CA ALA A 102 1.91 22.45 7.49
C ALA A 102 1.23 22.56 6.11
N VAL A 103 1.97 22.36 5.01
CA VAL A 103 1.44 22.46 3.64
C VAL A 103 1.25 21.12 2.94
N VAL A 104 1.46 19.97 3.61
CA VAL A 104 1.37 18.63 2.98
C VAL A 104 0.05 18.41 2.23
N GLY A 105 -1.07 18.84 2.81
CA GLY A 105 -2.39 18.72 2.16
C GLY A 105 -2.50 19.49 0.85
N ARG A 106 -1.78 20.62 0.71
CA ARG A 106 -1.70 21.36 -0.56
C ARG A 106 -0.90 20.58 -1.60
N SER A 107 0.23 19.99 -1.22
CA SER A 107 1.06 19.17 -2.12
C SER A 107 0.28 17.96 -2.64
N LEU A 108 -0.45 17.25 -1.77
CA LEU A 108 -1.33 16.16 -2.16
C LEU A 108 -2.44 16.62 -3.10
N LYS A 109 -3.05 17.78 -2.82
CA LYS A 109 -4.11 18.36 -3.68
C LYS A 109 -3.60 18.69 -5.09
N ILE A 110 -2.36 19.14 -5.24
CA ILE A 110 -1.77 19.39 -6.58
C ILE A 110 -1.81 18.13 -7.42
N LEU A 111 -1.48 16.97 -6.84
CA LEU A 111 -1.50 15.70 -7.57
C LEU A 111 -2.95 15.30 -7.96
N GLY A 112 -3.91 15.49 -7.05
CA GLY A 112 -5.32 15.15 -7.28
C GLY A 112 -6.13 16.11 -8.18
N THR A 113 -5.53 17.15 -8.77
CA THR A 113 -6.21 18.22 -9.53
C THR A 113 -5.55 18.47 -10.90
N GLU A 114 -6.09 19.40 -11.69
CA GLU A 114 -5.51 19.78 -12.99
C GLU A 114 -4.10 20.36 -12.89
N ASP A 115 -3.71 20.90 -11.73
CA ASP A 115 -2.36 21.39 -11.47
C ASP A 115 -1.29 20.28 -11.61
N PHE A 116 -1.68 19.00 -11.52
CA PHE A 116 -0.82 17.87 -11.83
C PHE A 116 -0.16 17.97 -13.23
N TYR A 117 -0.85 18.55 -14.21
CA TYR A 117 -0.33 18.71 -15.58
C TYR A 117 0.59 19.91 -15.75
N ARG A 118 0.85 20.67 -14.68
CA ARG A 118 1.80 21.78 -14.69
C ARG A 118 3.12 21.23 -14.15
N PRO A 119 4.14 20.95 -15.00
CA PRO A 119 5.30 20.16 -14.59
C PRO A 119 6.03 20.74 -13.38
N GLY A 120 6.17 22.07 -13.32
CA GLY A 120 6.80 22.75 -12.18
C GLY A 120 6.07 22.54 -10.85
N LEU A 121 4.73 22.56 -10.85
CA LEU A 121 3.94 22.33 -9.64
C LEU A 121 3.97 20.85 -9.23
N CYS A 122 3.84 19.95 -10.20
CA CYS A 122 3.87 18.51 -9.96
C CYS A 122 5.23 18.07 -9.40
N MET A 123 6.34 18.50 -10.00
CA MET A 123 7.69 18.18 -9.52
C MET A 123 7.93 18.76 -8.11
N ALA A 124 7.48 20.00 -7.84
CA ALA A 124 7.58 20.58 -6.52
C ALA A 124 6.79 19.75 -5.48
N ALA A 125 5.52 19.42 -5.78
CA ALA A 125 4.68 18.62 -4.90
C ALA A 125 5.27 17.22 -4.62
N LEU A 126 5.75 16.53 -5.66
CA LEU A 126 6.39 15.22 -5.51
C LEU A 126 7.68 15.30 -4.69
N LYS A 127 8.49 16.34 -4.89
CA LYS A 127 9.68 16.57 -4.06
C LYS A 127 9.30 16.78 -2.59
N GLU A 128 8.30 17.62 -2.33
CA GLU A 128 7.82 17.87 -0.96
C GLU A 128 7.32 16.59 -0.29
N ILE A 129 6.55 15.77 -1.00
CA ILE A 129 6.07 14.49 -0.51
C ILE A 129 7.23 13.52 -0.24
N ASN A 130 8.20 13.42 -1.16
CA ASN A 130 9.37 12.56 -0.98
C ASN A 130 10.23 12.98 0.22
N ASP A 131 10.40 14.29 0.46
CA ASP A 131 11.09 14.79 1.64
C ASP A 131 10.35 14.35 2.93
N LEU A 132 9.01 14.41 2.96
CA LEU A 132 8.19 13.98 4.10
C LEU A 132 8.18 12.44 4.30
N LEU A 133 8.28 11.67 3.22
CA LEU A 133 8.47 10.21 3.31
C LEU A 133 9.86 9.86 3.87
N ALA A 134 10.89 10.64 3.51
CA ALA A 134 12.22 10.51 4.09
C ALA A 134 12.22 10.83 5.59
N LEU A 135 11.43 11.83 6.03
CA LEU A 135 11.21 12.11 7.44
C LEU A 135 10.65 10.88 8.17
N GLY A 136 9.59 10.24 7.65
CA GLY A 136 9.09 9.03 8.30
C GLY A 136 10.04 7.84 8.22
N SER A 137 10.86 7.74 7.18
CA SER A 137 11.96 6.75 7.13
C SER A 137 12.94 6.92 8.29
N LEU A 138 13.24 8.16 8.70
CA LEU A 138 14.03 8.41 9.91
C LEU A 138 13.30 7.94 11.18
N ALA A 139 12.01 8.24 11.30
CA ALA A 139 11.23 7.85 12.50
C ALA A 139 11.14 6.33 12.68
N PHE A 140 11.05 5.59 11.58
CA PHE A 140 10.98 4.13 11.55
C PHE A 140 12.32 3.45 11.19
N TYR A 141 13.45 4.16 11.35
CA TYR A 141 14.77 3.66 10.96
C TYR A 141 15.04 2.25 11.53
N PRO A 142 15.54 1.29 10.72
CA PRO A 142 16.13 1.48 9.39
C PRO A 142 15.16 1.33 8.21
N SER A 143 13.85 1.41 8.42
CA SER A 143 12.89 1.33 7.31
C SER A 143 13.00 2.51 6.34
N CYS A 144 12.90 2.20 5.05
CA CYS A 144 12.84 3.18 3.97
C CYS A 144 11.42 3.18 3.41
N ILE A 145 10.73 4.31 3.53
CA ILE A 145 9.38 4.53 3.00
C ILE A 145 9.51 5.40 1.76
N ARG A 146 8.96 4.93 0.63
CA ARG A 146 8.95 5.64 -0.66
C ARG A 146 7.52 5.76 -1.16
N TRP A 147 7.34 6.61 -2.17
CA TRP A 147 6.04 6.84 -2.79
C TRP A 147 5.41 5.57 -3.36
N ASP A 148 6.25 4.67 -3.87
CA ASP A 148 5.89 3.46 -4.58
C ASP A 148 6.57 2.21 -4.00
N GLY A 149 7.03 2.27 -2.74
CA GLY A 149 7.70 1.12 -2.15
C GLY A 149 8.14 1.28 -0.72
N PHE A 150 8.66 0.17 -0.19
CA PHE A 150 9.12 0.03 1.17
C PHE A 150 10.22 -1.01 1.25
N SER A 151 11.21 -0.76 2.09
CA SER A 151 12.18 -1.76 2.46
C SER A 151 12.60 -1.60 3.92
N ASN A 152 13.06 -2.68 4.52
CA ASN A 152 13.74 -2.63 5.80
C ASN A 152 14.99 -3.52 5.72
N PRO A 153 16.22 -2.95 5.77
CA PRO A 153 17.45 -3.70 5.55
C PRO A 153 17.79 -4.67 6.70
N ALA A 154 17.11 -4.57 7.85
CA ALA A 154 17.21 -5.57 8.91
C ALA A 154 16.46 -6.86 8.53
N VAL A 155 15.48 -6.80 7.63
CA VAL A 155 14.72 -7.96 7.14
C VAL A 155 15.36 -8.50 5.86
N ARG A 156 16.44 -9.28 6.01
CA ARG A 156 17.20 -9.84 4.86
C ARG A 156 16.63 -11.14 4.32
N ASN A 157 15.83 -11.84 5.11
CA ASN A 157 15.25 -13.13 4.79
C ASN A 157 14.02 -13.40 5.68
N TRP A 158 13.38 -14.55 5.47
CA TRP A 158 12.16 -14.96 6.18
C TRP A 158 12.31 -15.13 7.69
N THR A 159 13.52 -15.32 8.24
CA THR A 159 13.70 -15.41 9.69
C THR A 159 13.60 -14.04 10.37
N GLY A 160 13.96 -12.96 9.66
CA GLY A 160 13.83 -11.58 10.14
C GLY A 160 12.40 -11.03 10.06
N VAL A 161 11.54 -11.62 9.23
CA VAL A 161 10.15 -11.15 9.03
C VAL A 161 9.38 -11.16 10.35
N GLY A 162 9.39 -12.27 11.09
CA GLY A 162 8.64 -12.39 12.35
C GLY A 162 8.98 -11.29 13.36
N ALA A 163 10.27 -10.95 13.51
CA ALA A 163 10.71 -9.88 14.40
C ALA A 163 10.21 -8.49 13.95
N PHE A 164 10.22 -8.23 12.64
CA PHE A 164 9.69 -6.98 12.08
C PHE A 164 8.18 -6.84 12.27
N LEU A 165 7.41 -7.92 12.10
CA LEU A 165 5.94 -7.88 12.20
C LEU A 165 5.43 -7.46 13.60
N GLU A 166 6.27 -7.55 14.62
CA GLU A 166 5.90 -7.22 16.01
C GLU A 166 6.60 -5.95 16.52
N ASN A 167 7.52 -5.38 15.75
CA ASN A 167 8.33 -4.25 16.19
C ASN A 167 7.66 -2.91 15.88
N GLN A 168 7.02 -2.32 16.89
CA GLN A 168 6.36 -1.00 16.80
C GLN A 168 7.31 0.15 16.46
N GLU A 169 8.61 0.02 16.72
CA GLU A 169 9.59 1.09 16.46
C GLU A 169 10.07 1.12 15.01
N THR A 170 9.96 0.01 14.28
CA THR A 170 10.46 -0.10 12.90
C THR A 170 9.38 -0.44 11.88
N ASN A 171 8.20 -0.87 12.33
CA ASN A 171 7.09 -1.23 11.45
C ASN A 171 6.03 -0.11 11.40
N PRO A 172 5.99 0.69 10.31
CA PRO A 172 5.06 1.81 10.19
C PRO A 172 3.60 1.40 9.96
N PHE A 173 3.32 0.11 9.76
CA PHE A 173 1.98 -0.35 9.38
C PHE A 173 1.13 -0.79 10.59
N LEU A 174 1.74 -0.94 11.77
CA LEU A 174 1.03 -1.42 12.96
C LEU A 174 -0.03 -0.42 13.45
N SER A 175 0.29 0.88 13.49
CA SER A 175 -0.64 1.94 13.87
C SER A 175 -1.81 2.02 12.89
N LEU A 176 -1.55 1.93 11.58
CA LEU A 176 -2.60 1.84 10.56
C LEU A 176 -3.55 0.66 10.83
N CYS A 177 -3.01 -0.52 11.14
CA CYS A 177 -3.83 -1.69 11.42
C CYS A 177 -4.74 -1.46 12.63
N GLN A 178 -4.21 -0.87 13.70
CA GLN A 178 -4.95 -0.58 14.94
C GLN A 178 -6.05 0.46 14.71
N GLU A 179 -5.73 1.57 14.05
CA GLU A 179 -6.63 2.71 13.89
C GLU A 179 -7.68 2.49 12.80
N ARG A 180 -7.30 1.83 11.71
CA ARG A 180 -8.09 1.84 10.46
C ARG A 180 -8.62 0.47 10.05
N LEU A 181 -7.94 -0.62 10.41
CA LEU A 181 -8.33 -1.95 9.99
C LEU A 181 -9.01 -2.78 11.09
N ALA A 182 -8.73 -2.50 12.36
CA ALA A 182 -9.25 -3.26 13.49
C ALA A 182 -10.77 -3.41 13.49
N HIS A 183 -11.50 -2.31 13.26
CA HIS A 183 -12.97 -2.33 13.25
C HIS A 183 -13.55 -3.16 12.08
N ARG A 184 -12.87 -3.16 10.91
CA ARG A 184 -13.27 -3.97 9.75
C ARG A 184 -13.06 -5.45 10.01
N ILE A 185 -11.91 -5.81 10.60
CA ILE A 185 -11.59 -7.19 10.98
C ILE A 185 -12.55 -7.71 12.05
N ALA A 186 -12.92 -6.86 13.02
CA ALA A 186 -13.82 -7.20 14.11
C ALA A 186 -15.28 -7.47 13.65
N HIS A 187 -15.62 -7.20 12.39
CA HIS A 187 -16.96 -7.45 11.85
C HIS A 187 -17.35 -8.94 12.01
N PRO A 188 -18.41 -9.28 12.77
CA PRO A 188 -18.72 -10.66 13.13
C PRO A 188 -18.99 -11.61 11.95
N GLY A 189 -19.46 -11.08 10.82
CA GLY A 189 -19.71 -11.84 9.60
C GLY A 189 -18.48 -12.06 8.71
N LEU A 190 -17.38 -11.34 8.96
CA LEU A 190 -16.15 -11.48 8.16
C LEU A 190 -15.57 -12.87 8.38
N GLY A 191 -15.50 -13.66 7.31
CA GLY A 191 -14.99 -15.03 7.33
C GLY A 191 -13.72 -15.23 6.49
N LEU A 192 -13.43 -14.30 5.57
CA LEU A 192 -12.24 -14.34 4.72
C LEU A 192 -11.68 -12.94 4.50
N LEU A 193 -10.38 -12.77 4.78
CA LEU A 193 -9.59 -11.60 4.42
C LEU A 193 -8.65 -11.98 3.27
N ILE A 194 -8.67 -11.24 2.17
CA ILE A 194 -7.76 -11.45 1.04
C ILE A 194 -6.86 -10.23 0.88
N LEU A 195 -5.55 -10.46 0.97
CA LEU A 195 -4.52 -9.43 0.80
C LEU A 195 -3.94 -9.53 -0.60
N THR A 196 -4.08 -8.48 -1.41
CA THR A 196 -3.61 -8.50 -2.81
C THR A 196 -2.24 -7.84 -2.94
N ILE A 197 -1.19 -8.62 -3.20
CA ILE A 197 0.18 -8.10 -3.37
C ILE A 197 0.58 -8.06 -4.85
N ARG A 198 1.19 -6.94 -5.27
CA ARG A 198 1.64 -6.73 -6.66
C ARG A 198 3.14 -6.57 -6.79
N ALA A 199 3.80 -6.12 -5.73
CA ALA A 199 5.23 -5.90 -5.71
C ALA A 199 5.86 -6.50 -4.43
N PRO A 200 7.15 -6.89 -4.48
CA PRO A 200 7.88 -7.34 -3.30
C PRO A 200 7.81 -6.36 -2.13
N ASP A 201 7.88 -5.07 -2.42
CA ASP A 201 7.85 -3.97 -1.45
C ASP A 201 6.57 -3.98 -0.58
N GLN A 202 5.45 -4.52 -1.07
CA GLN A 202 4.20 -4.62 -0.32
C GLN A 202 4.14 -5.81 0.64
N LEU A 203 5.06 -6.76 0.53
CA LEU A 203 4.98 -8.03 1.26
C LEU A 203 5.00 -7.81 2.77
N LEU A 204 5.90 -6.98 3.28
CA LEU A 204 5.99 -6.72 4.72
C LEU A 204 4.74 -6.01 5.27
N ALA A 205 4.12 -5.13 4.49
CA ALA A 205 2.87 -4.49 4.87
C ALA A 205 1.71 -5.50 4.89
N ALA A 206 1.60 -6.34 3.86
CA ALA A 206 0.60 -7.41 3.80
C ALA A 206 0.74 -8.40 4.96
N LEU A 207 1.96 -8.86 5.26
CA LEU A 207 2.21 -9.78 6.37
C LEU A 207 1.96 -9.13 7.74
N THR A 208 2.16 -7.81 7.86
CA THR A 208 1.79 -7.06 9.08
C THR A 208 0.29 -7.10 9.29
N VAL A 209 -0.48 -6.84 8.23
CA VAL A 209 -1.95 -6.95 8.25
C VAL A 209 -2.38 -8.39 8.59
N ALA A 210 -1.78 -9.40 7.97
CA ALA A 210 -2.10 -10.80 8.24
C ALA A 210 -1.85 -11.16 9.72
N ARG A 211 -0.67 -10.84 10.25
CA ARG A 211 -0.30 -11.11 11.65
C ARG A 211 -1.21 -10.37 12.62
N PHE A 212 -1.48 -9.09 12.37
CA PHE A 212 -2.42 -8.30 13.16
C PHE A 212 -3.82 -8.93 13.16
N THR A 213 -4.29 -9.35 11.98
CA THR A 213 -5.58 -10.02 11.82
C THR A 213 -5.66 -11.30 12.65
N LYS A 214 -4.66 -12.19 12.57
CA LYS A 214 -4.64 -13.43 13.36
C LYS A 214 -4.56 -13.19 14.87
N LYS A 215 -3.93 -12.08 15.31
CA LYS A 215 -3.94 -11.68 16.73
C LYS A 215 -5.31 -11.21 17.20
N LEU A 216 -6.01 -10.43 16.36
CA LEU A 216 -7.34 -9.90 16.69
C LEU A 216 -8.44 -10.96 16.55
N ARG A 217 -8.34 -11.82 15.54
CA ARG A 217 -9.27 -12.90 15.21
C ARG A 217 -8.51 -14.10 14.67
N SER A 218 -8.19 -15.05 15.55
CA SER A 218 -7.52 -16.30 15.16
C SER A 218 -8.38 -17.21 14.29
N ASP A 219 -9.71 -17.03 14.34
CA ASP A 219 -10.70 -17.78 13.56
C ASP A 219 -10.84 -17.29 12.11
N LEU A 220 -10.45 -16.05 11.82
CA LEU A 220 -10.57 -15.47 10.48
C LEU A 220 -9.53 -16.10 9.54
N HIS A 221 -10.01 -16.58 8.38
CA HIS A 221 -9.16 -17.09 7.31
C HIS A 221 -8.50 -15.92 6.58
N VAL A 222 -7.16 -15.95 6.47
CA VAL A 222 -6.37 -14.93 5.79
C VAL A 222 -5.71 -15.56 4.56
N ALA A 223 -5.96 -15.00 3.40
CA ALA A 223 -5.35 -15.41 2.15
C ALA A 223 -4.47 -14.29 1.56
N LEU A 224 -3.37 -14.69 0.92
CA LEU A 224 -2.48 -13.80 0.18
C LEU A 224 -2.61 -14.11 -1.32
N LEU A 225 -3.06 -13.12 -2.09
CA LEU A 225 -3.24 -13.22 -3.53
C LEU A 225 -2.15 -12.41 -4.25
N GLY A 226 -1.44 -13.02 -5.19
CA GLY A 226 -0.44 -12.31 -5.98
C GLY A 226 0.43 -13.23 -6.84
N HIS A 227 1.52 -12.69 -7.37
CA HIS A 227 2.44 -13.44 -8.22
C HIS A 227 3.16 -14.57 -7.45
N ASP A 228 3.31 -15.76 -8.06
CA ASP A 228 3.86 -16.96 -7.44
C ASP A 228 5.19 -16.73 -6.69
N MET A 229 6.10 -15.98 -7.32
CA MET A 229 7.40 -15.61 -6.74
C MET A 229 7.31 -14.83 -5.42
N LEU A 230 6.24 -14.06 -5.21
CA LEU A 230 6.03 -13.28 -3.97
C LEU A 230 5.38 -14.12 -2.87
N LEU A 231 4.59 -15.12 -3.27
CA LEU A 231 3.89 -16.02 -2.35
C LEU A 231 4.81 -17.10 -1.79
N LYS A 232 5.91 -17.39 -2.50
CA LYS A 232 6.92 -18.36 -2.07
C LYS A 232 7.35 -18.07 -0.63
N ASP A 233 7.30 -19.10 0.21
CA ASP A 233 7.67 -19.08 1.65
C ASP A 233 6.78 -18.22 2.58
N ALA A 234 5.72 -17.58 2.06
CA ALA A 234 4.73 -16.85 2.88
C ALA A 234 3.74 -17.76 3.63
N ALA A 235 3.76 -19.08 3.37
CA ALA A 235 2.81 -20.07 3.89
C ALA A 235 2.75 -20.13 5.43
N ASN A 236 3.81 -19.71 6.13
CA ASN A 236 3.84 -19.68 7.59
C ASN A 236 3.10 -18.47 8.20
N TYR A 237 2.66 -17.51 7.38
CA TYR A 237 2.10 -16.24 7.83
C TYR A 237 0.62 -16.07 7.47
N VAL A 238 0.09 -16.89 6.57
CA VAL A 238 -1.29 -16.84 6.08
C VAL A 238 -1.87 -18.25 5.96
N ASP A 239 -3.20 -18.36 5.95
CA ASP A 239 -3.90 -19.64 5.89
C ASP A 239 -3.98 -20.18 4.44
N SER A 240 -3.85 -19.32 3.41
CA SER A 240 -3.83 -19.73 2.01
C SER A 240 -3.01 -18.79 1.12
N LEU A 241 -2.35 -19.37 0.13
CA LEU A 241 -1.66 -18.66 -0.94
C LEU A 241 -2.46 -18.84 -2.23
N LEU A 242 -2.75 -17.74 -2.90
CA LEU A 242 -3.58 -17.70 -4.09
C LEU A 242 -2.76 -17.12 -5.25
N PRO A 243 -2.25 -17.94 -6.18
CA PRO A 243 -1.57 -17.45 -7.37
C PRO A 243 -2.50 -16.59 -8.22
N GLU A 244 -2.08 -15.38 -8.59
CA GLU A 244 -2.88 -14.53 -9.49
C GLU A 244 -2.96 -15.09 -10.92
N SER A 245 -2.04 -16.00 -11.27
CA SER A 245 -1.99 -16.74 -12.53
C SER A 245 -3.11 -17.77 -12.65
N ASP A 246 -3.66 -18.22 -11.53
CA ASP A 246 -4.74 -19.22 -11.47
C ASP A 246 -5.74 -18.91 -10.34
N LEU A 247 -6.84 -18.24 -10.70
CA LEU A 247 -7.91 -17.91 -9.76
C LEU A 247 -8.80 -19.12 -9.40
N SER A 248 -8.59 -20.32 -9.98
CA SER A 248 -9.35 -21.50 -9.56
C SER A 248 -9.18 -21.77 -8.06
N HIS A 249 -7.97 -21.60 -7.53
CA HIS A 249 -7.67 -21.71 -6.10
C HIS A 249 -8.46 -20.72 -5.23
N LEU A 250 -8.73 -19.51 -5.73
CA LEU A 250 -9.57 -18.54 -5.04
C LEU A 250 -11.02 -19.04 -4.98
N PHE A 251 -11.56 -19.53 -6.10
CA PHE A 251 -12.93 -20.02 -6.15
C PHE A 251 -13.11 -21.28 -5.28
N GLU A 252 -12.19 -22.22 -5.35
CA GLU A 252 -12.16 -23.40 -4.47
C GLU A 252 -12.12 -23.02 -2.99
N LEU A 253 -11.35 -21.99 -2.63
CA LEU A 253 -11.31 -21.47 -1.26
C LEU A 253 -12.67 -20.89 -0.84
N VAL A 254 -13.27 -20.06 -1.69
CA VAL A 254 -14.58 -19.45 -1.41
C VAL A 254 -15.67 -20.52 -1.31
N ASP A 255 -15.67 -21.52 -2.19
CA ASP A 255 -16.60 -22.65 -2.14
C ASP A 255 -16.43 -23.50 -0.89
N ARG A 256 -15.19 -23.79 -0.50
CA ARG A 256 -14.88 -24.54 0.72
C ARG A 256 -15.35 -23.82 1.98
N LEU A 257 -15.23 -22.49 2.02
CA LEU A 257 -15.64 -21.68 3.18
C LEU A 257 -17.14 -21.32 3.16
N GLY A 258 -17.74 -21.19 1.98
CA GLY A 258 -19.13 -20.75 1.76
C GLY A 258 -20.13 -21.87 1.51
N GLY A 259 -19.69 -23.10 1.25
CA GLY A 259 -20.56 -24.25 1.01
C GLY A 259 -21.10 -24.36 -0.42
N GLY A 260 -20.31 -23.98 -1.43
CA GLY A 260 -20.61 -24.18 -2.86
C GLY A 260 -21.54 -23.12 -3.48
N SER A 261 -21.19 -21.83 -3.35
CA SER A 261 -22.00 -20.76 -3.93
C SER A 261 -21.73 -20.64 -5.42
N ALA A 262 -22.77 -20.58 -6.26
CA ALA A 262 -22.60 -20.27 -7.68
C ALA A 262 -22.06 -18.84 -7.82
N LEU A 263 -20.79 -18.72 -8.20
CA LEU A 263 -20.16 -17.43 -8.46
C LEU A 263 -20.42 -17.00 -9.91
N GLU A 264 -20.92 -15.78 -10.08
CA GLU A 264 -20.99 -15.12 -11.38
C GLU A 264 -19.63 -14.50 -11.72
N GLN A 265 -19.22 -14.66 -12.98
CA GLN A 265 -17.96 -14.11 -13.48
C GLN A 265 -18.25 -12.94 -14.41
N SER A 266 -17.89 -11.73 -14.00
CA SER A 266 -17.80 -10.58 -14.90
C SER A 266 -16.38 -10.43 -15.45
N ALA A 267 -16.27 -10.09 -16.73
CA ALA A 267 -15.01 -9.72 -17.36
C ALA A 267 -14.60 -8.26 -17.04
N VAL A 268 -15.55 -7.44 -16.58
CA VAL A 268 -15.34 -6.00 -16.31
C VAL A 268 -14.96 -5.84 -14.83
N PRO A 269 -13.80 -5.23 -14.51
CA PRO A 269 -13.39 -5.02 -13.13
C PRO A 269 -14.40 -4.16 -12.34
N ASP A 270 -14.58 -4.48 -11.07
CA ASP A 270 -15.51 -3.81 -10.17
C ASP A 270 -14.77 -2.86 -9.22
N PHE A 271 -14.94 -1.56 -9.44
CA PHE A 271 -14.35 -0.51 -8.62
C PHE A 271 -15.32 0.10 -7.61
N THR A 272 -16.55 -0.42 -7.49
CA THR A 272 -17.62 0.21 -6.71
C THR A 272 -17.29 0.36 -5.23
N GLY A 273 -16.46 -0.54 -4.67
CA GLY A 273 -16.00 -0.48 -3.28
C GLY A 273 -14.77 0.41 -3.04
N LEU A 274 -14.19 1.03 -4.06
CA LEU A 274 -12.96 1.82 -3.96
C LEU A 274 -13.25 3.34 -4.00
N PRO A 275 -12.52 4.16 -3.23
CA PRO A 275 -12.71 5.61 -3.16
C PRO A 275 -12.09 6.32 -4.37
N LEU A 276 -12.66 6.12 -5.56
CA LEU A 276 -12.08 6.57 -6.83
C LEU A 276 -11.76 8.07 -6.91
N GLN A 277 -12.51 8.89 -6.17
CA GLN A 277 -12.30 10.34 -6.09
C GLN A 277 -11.04 10.76 -5.32
N ASP A 278 -10.47 9.86 -4.51
CA ASP A 278 -9.36 10.18 -3.60
C ASP A 278 -7.98 9.85 -4.21
N TYR A 279 -7.92 9.13 -5.32
CA TYR A 279 -6.66 8.84 -6.02
C TYR A 279 -6.03 10.09 -6.64
N LEU A 280 -4.69 10.08 -6.65
CA LEU A 280 -3.88 11.27 -6.93
C LEU A 280 -3.45 11.45 -8.39
N ALA A 281 -3.91 10.64 -9.35
CA ALA A 281 -3.74 10.95 -10.77
C ALA A 281 -5.05 11.51 -11.31
N TYR A 282 -5.11 12.80 -11.65
CA TYR A 282 -6.34 13.44 -12.15
C TYR A 282 -7.07 12.67 -13.28
N ARG A 283 -6.32 12.01 -14.18
CA ARG A 283 -6.91 11.25 -15.28
C ARG A 283 -7.70 10.01 -14.84
N SER A 284 -7.36 9.39 -13.71
CA SER A 284 -8.14 8.26 -13.20
C SER A 284 -9.60 8.68 -12.98
N LYS A 285 -9.84 9.87 -12.42
CA LYS A 285 -11.19 10.45 -12.22
C LYS A 285 -12.01 10.56 -13.52
N TRP A 286 -11.37 10.96 -14.62
CA TRP A 286 -12.01 11.05 -15.93
C TRP A 286 -12.29 9.68 -16.56
N PHE A 287 -11.36 8.72 -16.47
CA PHE A 287 -11.55 7.39 -17.06
C PHE A 287 -12.69 6.63 -16.38
N PHE A 288 -12.75 6.62 -15.04
CA PHE A 288 -13.76 5.86 -14.31
C PHE A 288 -15.17 6.47 -14.40
N SER A 289 -15.30 7.80 -14.43
CA SER A 289 -16.59 8.46 -14.68
C SER A 289 -17.14 8.21 -16.08
N SER A 290 -16.28 7.86 -17.05
CA SER A 290 -16.65 7.63 -18.45
C SER A 290 -16.92 6.17 -18.83
N GLY A 291 -16.72 5.21 -17.91
CA GLY A 291 -16.91 3.78 -18.18
C GLY A 291 -15.91 3.16 -19.17
N ARG A 292 -14.74 3.77 -19.39
CA ARG A 292 -13.71 3.26 -20.34
C ARG A 292 -12.54 2.61 -19.60
N SER A 293 -12.04 1.47 -20.13
CA SER A 293 -10.89 0.75 -19.55
C SER A 293 -9.58 1.54 -19.66
N PRO A 294 -8.76 1.63 -18.58
CA PRO A 294 -7.48 2.36 -18.52
C PRO A 294 -6.24 1.60 -19.06
N ASP A 295 -6.37 0.38 -19.58
CA ASP A 295 -5.25 -0.52 -19.94
C ASP A 295 -4.22 0.05 -20.94
N ALA A 296 -4.49 1.17 -21.60
CA ALA A 296 -3.61 1.73 -22.64
C ALA A 296 -2.61 2.80 -22.16
N CYS A 297 -2.74 3.40 -20.96
CA CYS A 297 -1.97 4.60 -20.61
C CYS A 297 -0.99 4.49 -19.44
N LEU A 298 -1.14 3.53 -18.51
CA LEU A 298 -0.33 3.49 -17.29
C LEU A 298 0.70 2.35 -17.25
N TYR A 299 0.52 1.31 -18.06
CA TYR A 299 1.46 0.19 -18.17
C TYR A 299 1.87 0.01 -19.63
N GLY A 300 3.00 0.61 -20.00
CA GLY A 300 3.64 0.31 -21.28
C GLY A 300 4.01 -1.17 -21.35
N ARG A 301 3.28 -1.96 -22.15
CA ARG A 301 3.71 -3.30 -22.54
C ARG A 301 5.04 -3.19 -23.27
N ASN A 302 6.10 -3.76 -22.70
CA ASN A 302 7.33 -4.08 -23.43
C ASN A 302 7.01 -5.16 -24.47
N GLY A 303 6.69 -4.72 -25.69
CA GLY A 303 6.43 -5.57 -26.85
C GLY A 303 6.79 -4.84 -28.13
N ARG A 304 8.06 -5.00 -28.56
CA ARG A 304 8.65 -4.78 -29.90
C ARG A 304 8.11 -3.63 -30.78
N SER A 305 8.98 -2.63 -30.93
CA SER A 305 9.30 -1.88 -32.17
C SER A 305 8.16 -1.57 -33.15
N ASP A 306 7.62 -0.35 -33.07
CA ASP A 306 7.80 0.64 -34.12
C ASP A 306 7.56 2.06 -33.58
N GLY A 307 8.30 3.01 -34.15
CA GLY A 307 8.63 4.28 -33.51
C GLY A 307 7.50 5.29 -33.33
N ARG A 308 7.77 6.21 -32.38
CA ARG A 308 7.05 7.45 -32.02
C ARG A 308 5.82 7.29 -31.12
N GLY A 309 6.09 6.96 -29.86
CA GLY A 309 5.27 7.39 -28.73
C GLY A 309 6.18 8.00 -27.66
N THR A 310 6.10 9.31 -27.44
CA THR A 310 6.83 9.98 -26.36
C THR A 310 6.15 9.65 -25.04
N ALA A 311 6.70 8.67 -24.31
CA ALA A 311 6.27 8.36 -22.95
C ALA A 311 6.97 9.31 -21.96
N PHE A 312 6.20 9.97 -21.09
CA PHE A 312 6.75 10.70 -19.94
C PHE A 312 7.03 9.69 -18.82
N PHE A 313 8.25 9.17 -18.78
CA PHE A 313 8.81 8.58 -17.57
C PHE A 313 9.66 9.64 -16.87
N LEU A 314 9.28 10.03 -15.65
CA LEU A 314 10.13 10.81 -14.76
C LEU A 314 11.19 9.88 -14.17
N HIS A 315 12.25 9.60 -14.94
CA HIS A 315 13.51 9.14 -14.36
C HIS A 315 14.30 10.37 -13.90
N GLY A 316 14.72 10.38 -12.64
CA GLY A 316 15.63 11.41 -12.10
C GLY A 316 16.98 11.39 -12.83
N PRO A 317 17.71 12.52 -12.87
CA PRO A 317 18.97 12.59 -13.60
C PRO A 317 20.09 11.84 -12.87
N ASP A 318 20.65 10.83 -13.54
CA ASP A 318 21.95 10.27 -13.21
C ASP A 318 23.03 11.33 -13.48
N MET A 319 23.75 11.72 -12.44
CA MET A 319 24.95 12.55 -12.54
C MET A 319 26.11 11.69 -13.07
N LEU A 320 26.59 11.99 -14.27
CA LEU A 320 27.88 11.51 -14.76
C LEU A 320 29.01 12.35 -14.12
N PRO A 321 30.15 11.73 -13.74
CA PRO A 321 31.30 12.46 -13.22
C PRO A 321 32.14 13.08 -14.36
N GLU A 322 32.74 14.23 -14.06
CA GLU A 322 33.94 14.74 -14.74
C GLU A 322 35.21 14.00 -14.26
#